data_AF-A0A8T1YYZ8-F1
#
_entry.id   AF-A0A8T1YYZ8-F1
#
_cell.length_a   1.000
_cell.length_b   1.000
_cell.length_c   1.000
_cell.angle_alpha   90.00
_cell.angle_beta   90.00
_cell.angle_gamma   90.00
#
_symmetry.space_group_name_H-M   'P 1'
#
loop_
_entity.id
_entity.type
_entity.pdbx_description
1 polymer ?
#
loop_
_entity_poly.entity_id
_entity_poly.type
_entity_poly.pdbx_seq_one_letter_code
_entity_poly.pdbx_strand_id
1 'polypeptide(L)'
;MASSGFCSLGPTVTSLFSSHALARWRSSSISPPPLRISRALSAATTVPISSSFTWDDVIETGREEYTPHNSSDLTGFLEKVNRCNRASEKLAEFIPFVIEEQIVGYIHKGFTEYLREFHDIFTFSQNGSCPDRVDGFVTLNLMLEKPEDRTRAVADVIKILGDKGIIPGIRNELYPVKPSFNAPVFFSLERAAAPYFGIKGYGVHMNGYVERDGQKFLWIGKRSLSKSTYPGMLDHLVAGGLVRFLLVSTWTWLSADDESNSS
;
A
#
# COMPACT_ATOMS: atom_id res chain seq x y z
N MET A 1 70.98 37.88 4.58
CA MET A 1 72.28 37.22 4.79
C MET A 1 72.07 36.09 5.78
N ALA A 2 72.48 34.86 5.41
CA ALA A 2 72.81 33.67 6.23
C ALA A 2 71.79 33.23 7.32
N SER A 3 71.05 32.11 7.20
CA SER A 3 71.40 30.67 7.18
C SER A 3 71.69 30.03 8.55
N SER A 4 70.80 29.14 8.98
CA SER A 4 71.00 27.86 9.74
C SER A 4 69.66 27.51 10.41
N GLY A 5 69.00 26.36 10.27
CA GLY A 5 69.45 24.98 10.06
C GLY A 5 69.13 24.15 11.32
N PHE A 6 68.61 22.92 11.14
CA PHE A 6 68.12 21.90 12.11
C PHE A 6 66.61 21.97 12.44
N CYS A 7 65.75 21.14 11.83
CA CYS A 7 65.54 19.68 11.93
C CYS A 7 64.91 19.23 13.26
N SER A 8 63.60 18.93 13.24
CA SER A 8 63.03 17.83 14.04
C SER A 8 61.73 17.30 13.42
N LEU A 9 61.86 16.09 12.89
CA LEU A 9 60.91 15.00 12.64
C LEU A 9 59.42 15.20 13.01
N GLY A 10 58.57 15.14 12.00
CA GLY A 10 57.15 14.82 12.16
C GLY A 10 56.90 13.30 12.09
N PRO A 11 55.85 12.77 12.74
CA PRO A 11 55.36 11.45 12.45
C PRO A 11 54.29 11.53 11.35
N THR A 12 54.64 10.98 10.19
CA THR A 12 53.72 10.59 9.12
C THR A 12 52.92 9.37 9.60
N VAL A 13 51.63 9.52 9.84
CA VAL A 13 50.73 8.36 10.01
C VAL A 13 50.12 8.05 8.64
N THR A 14 50.67 7.00 8.05
CA THR A 14 50.27 6.36 6.80
C THR A 14 48.80 5.91 6.84
N SER A 15 48.07 6.28 5.80
CA SER A 15 46.75 5.72 5.48
C SER A 15 46.86 4.23 5.19
N LEU A 16 46.24 3.39 6.03
CA LEU A 16 45.95 2.01 5.70
C LEU A 16 44.58 1.97 5.02
N PHE A 17 44.60 1.91 3.69
CA PHE A 17 43.47 1.43 2.90
C PHE A 17 43.23 -0.04 3.26
N SER A 18 42.19 -0.32 4.03
CA SER A 18 41.68 -1.68 4.19
C SER A 18 40.70 -1.97 3.06
N SER A 19 41.22 -2.61 2.03
CA SER A 19 40.44 -3.24 0.97
C SER A 19 39.65 -4.42 1.54
N HIS A 20 38.38 -4.21 1.86
CA HIS A 20 37.48 -5.32 2.15
C HIS A 20 37.18 -6.08 0.85
N ALA A 21 37.54 -7.36 0.90
CA ALA A 21 37.47 -8.31 -0.18
C ALA A 21 36.05 -8.47 -0.74
N LEU A 22 35.93 -8.35 -2.06
CA LEU A 22 34.80 -8.84 -2.82
C LEU A 22 34.71 -10.36 -2.68
N ALA A 23 33.86 -10.83 -1.77
CA ALA A 23 33.49 -12.23 -1.67
C ALA A 23 32.60 -12.58 -2.88
N ARG A 24 33.21 -13.24 -3.85
CA ARG A 24 32.63 -13.79 -5.07
C ARG A 24 31.57 -14.84 -4.69
N TRP A 25 30.29 -14.47 -4.78
CA TRP A 25 29.18 -15.40 -4.57
C TRP A 25 29.21 -16.50 -5.64
N ARG A 26 29.37 -17.76 -5.20
CA ARG A 26 29.16 -18.94 -6.04
C ARG A 26 27.67 -19.30 -5.95
N SER A 27 27.01 -19.21 -7.10
CA SER A 27 25.63 -19.65 -7.30
C SER A 27 25.53 -21.17 -7.17
N SER A 28 24.97 -21.63 -6.06
CA SER A 28 24.47 -23.01 -5.93
C SER A 28 22.97 -22.99 -6.25
N SER A 29 22.64 -23.39 -7.48
CA SER A 29 21.27 -23.54 -7.95
C SER A 29 20.60 -24.72 -7.25
N ILE A 30 19.79 -24.44 -6.24
CA ILE A 30 18.81 -25.37 -5.71
C ILE A 30 17.45 -24.72 -5.93
N SER A 31 16.82 -25.09 -7.04
CA SER A 31 15.45 -24.70 -7.38
C SER A 31 14.47 -25.39 -6.43
N PRO A 32 13.66 -24.64 -5.65
CA PRO A 32 12.55 -25.23 -4.92
C PRO A 32 11.45 -25.66 -5.91
N PRO A 33 10.63 -26.67 -5.58
CA PRO A 33 9.54 -27.08 -6.46
C PRO A 33 8.51 -25.94 -6.57
N PRO A 34 7.82 -25.80 -7.71
CA PRO A 34 6.79 -24.79 -7.85
C PRO A 34 5.63 -25.13 -6.91
N LEU A 35 5.38 -24.25 -5.94
CA LEU A 35 4.14 -24.30 -5.16
C LEU A 35 2.98 -23.97 -6.10
N ARG A 36 2.25 -25.01 -6.53
CA ARG A 36 0.96 -24.86 -7.19
C ARG A 36 0.00 -24.23 -6.19
N ILE A 37 -0.25 -22.93 -6.35
CA ILE A 37 -1.40 -22.27 -5.75
C ILE A 37 -2.64 -22.83 -6.45
N SER A 38 -3.25 -23.84 -5.85
CA SER A 38 -4.55 -24.37 -6.26
C SER A 38 -5.59 -23.28 -6.05
N ARG A 39 -5.87 -22.49 -7.10
CA ARG A 39 -6.98 -21.55 -7.12
C ARG A 39 -8.26 -22.38 -7.19
N ALA A 40 -8.82 -22.72 -6.03
CA ALA A 40 -10.17 -23.27 -5.94
C ALA A 40 -11.16 -22.17 -6.35
N LEU A 41 -11.44 -22.08 -7.64
CA LEU A 41 -12.58 -21.34 -8.18
C LEU A 41 -13.82 -22.17 -7.86
N SER A 42 -14.55 -21.79 -6.80
CA SER A 42 -15.94 -22.23 -6.67
C SER A 42 -16.69 -21.78 -7.93
N ALA A 43 -17.31 -22.74 -8.61
CA ALA A 43 -18.14 -22.53 -9.77
C ALA A 43 -19.39 -21.73 -9.38
N ALA A 44 -19.27 -20.40 -9.43
CA ALA A 44 -20.41 -19.54 -9.66
C ALA A 44 -20.55 -19.38 -11.17
N THR A 45 -21.77 -19.62 -11.66
CA THR A 45 -22.19 -19.58 -13.05
C THR A 45 -21.53 -18.42 -13.80
N THR A 46 -20.56 -18.74 -14.67
CA THR A 46 -19.90 -17.77 -15.55
C THR A 46 -20.88 -17.35 -16.64
N VAL A 47 -21.60 -16.25 -16.39
CA VAL A 47 -22.09 -15.40 -17.47
C VAL A 47 -20.86 -14.74 -18.10
N PRO A 48 -20.68 -14.77 -19.43
CA PRO A 48 -19.55 -14.11 -20.06
C PRO A 48 -19.70 -12.60 -19.83
N ILE A 49 -18.89 -12.03 -18.92
CA ILE A 49 -18.76 -10.57 -18.79
C ILE A 49 -17.88 -10.10 -19.95
N SER A 50 -18.49 -10.02 -21.12
CA SER A 50 -18.02 -9.20 -22.23
C SER A 50 -19.05 -8.10 -22.46
N SER A 51 -19.25 -7.25 -21.46
CA SER A 51 -19.86 -5.94 -21.67
C SER A 51 -19.03 -4.94 -20.88
N SER A 52 -18.31 -4.08 -21.60
CA SER A 52 -17.74 -2.88 -21.00
C SER A 52 -18.91 -2.09 -20.42
N PHE A 53 -18.88 -1.78 -19.13
CA PHE A 53 -19.88 -0.88 -18.53
C PHE A 53 -19.87 0.46 -19.29
N THR A 54 -21.00 0.85 -19.86
CA THR A 54 -21.21 2.01 -20.74
C THR A 54 -22.15 3.02 -20.10
N TRP A 55 -22.30 4.19 -20.73
CA TRP A 55 -23.31 5.15 -20.30
C TRP A 55 -24.74 4.68 -20.62
N ASP A 56 -24.90 3.79 -21.60
CA ASP A 56 -26.20 3.18 -21.90
C ASP A 56 -26.69 2.32 -20.72
N ASP A 57 -25.79 1.56 -20.08
CA ASP A 57 -26.11 0.79 -18.87
C ASP A 57 -26.58 1.69 -17.72
N VAL A 58 -26.00 2.89 -17.58
CA VAL A 58 -26.40 3.89 -16.56
C VAL A 58 -27.81 4.41 -16.83
N ILE A 59 -28.08 4.76 -18.09
CA ILE A 59 -29.39 5.27 -18.50
C ILE A 59 -30.46 4.19 -18.36
N GLU A 60 -30.16 2.95 -18.72
CA GLU A 60 -31.07 1.81 -18.58
C GLU A 60 -31.40 1.54 -17.11
N THR A 61 -30.39 1.53 -16.24
CA THR A 61 -30.58 1.35 -14.78
C THR A 61 -31.38 2.49 -14.15
N GLY A 62 -31.32 3.70 -14.73
CA GLY A 62 -32.05 4.87 -14.26
C GLY A 62 -33.52 4.93 -14.67
N ARG A 63 -34.02 3.98 -15.48
CA ARG A 63 -35.44 3.95 -15.90
C ARG A 63 -36.33 3.52 -14.74
N GLU A 64 -37.53 4.10 -14.66
CA GLU A 64 -38.54 3.81 -13.63
C GLU A 64 -38.95 2.32 -13.58
N GLU A 65 -38.85 1.62 -14.70
CA GLU A 65 -39.11 0.18 -14.80
C GLU A 65 -38.11 -0.69 -14.01
N TYR A 66 -36.92 -0.15 -13.72
CA TYR A 66 -35.85 -0.79 -12.95
C TYR A 66 -35.67 -0.18 -11.55
N THR A 67 -36.41 0.89 -11.21
CA THR A 67 -36.44 1.34 -9.81
C THR A 67 -37.11 0.27 -8.96
N PRO A 68 -36.43 -0.27 -7.93
CA PRO A 68 -36.99 -1.32 -7.11
C PRO A 68 -38.33 -0.84 -6.54
N HIS A 69 -39.38 -1.62 -6.75
CA HIS A 69 -40.75 -1.35 -6.27
C HIS A 69 -40.84 -1.19 -4.74
N ASN A 70 -39.76 -1.49 -4.02
CA ASN A 70 -39.65 -1.34 -2.59
C ASN A 70 -38.41 -0.52 -2.20
N SER A 71 -38.60 0.78 -1.98
CA SER A 71 -37.55 1.69 -1.49
C SER A 71 -37.00 1.34 -0.10
N SER A 72 -37.64 0.41 0.63
CA SER A 72 -37.15 -0.11 1.89
C SER A 72 -36.23 -1.34 1.76
N ASP A 73 -36.09 -1.91 0.55
CA ASP A 73 -35.16 -3.01 0.32
C ASP A 73 -33.71 -2.50 0.26
N LEU A 74 -32.96 -2.76 1.33
CA LEU A 74 -31.56 -2.38 1.46
C LEU A 74 -30.57 -3.52 1.17
N THR A 75 -31.06 -4.68 0.71
CA THR A 75 -30.25 -5.89 0.55
C THR A 75 -29.02 -5.64 -0.33
N GLY A 76 -29.20 -4.98 -1.48
CA GLY A 76 -28.11 -4.64 -2.38
C GLY A 76 -27.04 -3.73 -1.75
N PHE A 77 -27.44 -2.78 -0.88
CA PHE A 77 -26.49 -1.93 -0.15
C PHE A 77 -25.71 -2.73 0.90
N LEU A 78 -26.40 -3.59 1.66
CA LEU A 78 -25.78 -4.44 2.67
C LEU A 78 -24.77 -5.42 2.06
N GLU A 79 -25.06 -5.96 0.88
CA GLU A 79 -24.11 -6.79 0.14
C GLU A 79 -22.81 -6.03 -0.19
N LYS A 80 -22.90 -4.75 -0.60
CA LYS A 80 -21.70 -3.93 -0.86
C LYS A 80 -20.92 -3.66 0.43
N VAL A 81 -21.61 -3.34 1.53
CA VAL A 81 -20.98 -3.15 2.85
C VAL A 81 -20.26 -4.42 3.30
N ASN A 82 -20.91 -5.57 3.21
CA ASN A 82 -20.32 -6.87 3.58
C ASN A 82 -19.12 -7.21 2.69
N ARG A 83 -19.20 -6.95 1.39
CA ARG A 83 -18.07 -7.15 0.47
C ARG A 83 -16.86 -6.29 0.83
N CYS A 84 -17.06 -5.07 1.31
CA CYS A 84 -15.98 -4.18 1.76
C CYS A 84 -15.39 -4.58 3.13
N ASN A 85 -16.14 -5.33 3.95
CA ASN A 85 -15.73 -5.77 5.28
C ASN A 85 -15.45 -7.29 5.37
N ARG A 86 -15.20 -7.92 4.22
CA ARG A 86 -14.85 -9.36 4.14
C ARG A 86 -13.48 -9.64 4.77
N ALA A 87 -13.19 -10.91 5.00
CA ALA A 87 -11.88 -11.42 5.43
C ALA A 87 -11.49 -11.12 6.88
N SER A 88 -12.42 -10.63 7.72
CA SER A 88 -12.20 -10.56 9.17
C SER A 88 -11.99 -11.96 9.77
N GLU A 89 -12.63 -12.98 9.18
CA GLU A 89 -12.45 -14.39 9.52
C GLU A 89 -11.04 -14.93 9.23
N LYS A 90 -10.27 -14.23 8.38
CA LYS A 90 -8.92 -14.63 7.98
C LYS A 90 -7.83 -14.00 8.84
N LEU A 91 -8.17 -13.29 9.91
CA LEU A 91 -7.20 -12.57 10.73
C LEU A 91 -6.05 -13.48 11.23
N ALA A 92 -6.34 -14.77 11.49
CA ALA A 92 -5.34 -15.77 11.88
C ALA A 92 -4.29 -16.06 10.80
N GLU A 93 -4.52 -15.70 9.54
CA GLU A 93 -3.55 -15.81 8.43
C GLU A 93 -2.57 -14.62 8.39
N PHE A 94 -2.80 -13.59 9.20
CA PHE A 94 -2.00 -12.37 9.24
C PHE A 94 -1.21 -12.27 10.55
N ILE A 95 -0.09 -11.57 10.49
CA ILE A 95 0.79 -11.25 11.60
C ILE A 95 0.75 -9.72 11.79
N PRO A 96 0.59 -9.22 13.03
CA PRO A 96 0.63 -7.79 13.30
C PRO A 96 1.97 -7.17 12.85
N PHE A 97 1.88 -6.02 12.17
CA PHE A 97 3.02 -5.14 11.91
C PHE A 97 3.00 -4.01 12.94
N VAL A 98 4.03 -3.97 13.77
CA VAL A 98 4.09 -3.12 14.97
C VAL A 98 5.25 -2.14 14.83
N ILE A 99 5.00 -0.87 15.16
CA ILE A 99 6.02 0.17 15.28
C ILE A 99 5.75 0.91 16.59
N GLU A 100 6.76 1.06 17.43
CA GLU A 100 6.63 1.76 18.73
C GLU A 100 5.43 1.25 19.55
N GLU A 101 5.29 -0.08 19.66
CA GLU A 101 4.20 -0.77 20.37
C GLU A 101 2.78 -0.57 19.80
N GLN A 102 2.66 0.13 18.67
CA GLN A 102 1.39 0.36 17.98
C GLN A 102 1.26 -0.54 16.76
N ILE A 103 0.10 -1.20 16.62
CA ILE A 103 -0.21 -1.95 15.40
C ILE A 103 -0.51 -0.94 14.28
N VAL A 104 0.32 -0.94 13.25
CA VAL A 104 0.20 -0.07 12.08
C VAL A 104 -0.33 -0.79 10.85
N GLY A 105 -0.36 -2.12 10.88
CA GLY A 105 -0.92 -2.95 9.84
C GLY A 105 -0.88 -4.44 10.16
N TYR A 106 -1.22 -5.25 9.16
CA TYR A 106 -1.27 -6.71 9.25
C TYR A 106 -0.67 -7.31 7.98
N ILE A 107 0.36 -8.14 8.15
CA ILE A 107 1.09 -8.76 7.04
C ILE A 107 0.65 -10.21 6.92
N HIS A 108 0.25 -10.63 5.72
CA HIS A 108 -0.10 -12.03 5.48
C HIS A 108 1.11 -12.94 5.73
N LYS A 109 0.93 -14.07 6.42
CA LYS A 109 2.01 -15.02 6.75
C LYS A 109 2.84 -15.42 5.53
N GLY A 110 2.19 -15.70 4.40
CA GLY A 110 2.90 -16.03 3.15
C GLY A 110 3.77 -14.90 2.59
N PHE A 111 3.46 -13.62 2.89
CA PHE A 111 4.29 -12.49 2.47
C PHE A 111 5.50 -12.28 3.40
N THR A 112 5.42 -12.74 4.65
CA THR A 112 6.53 -12.60 5.61
C THR A 112 7.79 -13.33 5.17
N GLU A 113 7.68 -14.41 4.40
CA GLU A 113 8.83 -15.14 3.86
C GLU A 113 9.73 -14.26 2.98
N TYR A 114 9.16 -13.34 2.21
CA TYR A 114 9.94 -12.37 1.43
C TYR A 114 10.62 -11.32 2.32
N LEU A 115 10.00 -10.96 3.44
CA LEU A 115 10.55 -9.96 4.38
C LEU A 115 11.68 -10.55 5.23
N ARG A 116 11.70 -11.87 5.46
CA ARG A 116 12.77 -12.57 6.19
C ARG A 116 14.12 -12.48 5.50
N GLU A 117 14.17 -12.30 4.18
CA GLU A 117 15.41 -12.06 3.44
C GLU A 117 16.12 -10.76 3.91
N PHE A 118 15.36 -9.80 4.44
CA PHE A 118 15.83 -8.47 4.84
C PHE A 118 15.91 -8.33 6.37
N HIS A 119 16.63 -9.24 7.02
CA HIS A 119 16.79 -9.30 8.48
C HIS A 119 17.42 -8.04 9.10
N ASP A 120 18.18 -7.27 8.33
CA ASP A 120 18.71 -5.97 8.79
C ASP A 120 17.62 -4.90 8.93
N ILE A 121 16.47 -5.08 8.26
CA ILE A 121 15.37 -4.11 8.24
C ILE A 121 14.16 -4.61 9.03
N PHE A 122 13.79 -5.88 8.90
CA PHE A 122 12.62 -6.47 9.55
C PHE A 122 13.02 -7.48 10.63
N THR A 123 12.47 -7.28 11.82
CA THR A 123 12.64 -8.18 12.97
C THR A 123 11.33 -8.92 13.22
N PHE A 124 11.44 -10.22 13.50
CA PHE A 124 10.31 -11.09 13.84
C PHE A 124 10.42 -11.47 15.31
N SER A 125 9.48 -11.00 16.12
CA SER A 125 9.41 -11.39 17.53
C SER A 125 8.50 -12.61 17.70
N GLN A 126 8.88 -13.53 18.57
CA GLN A 126 8.03 -14.61 19.07
C GLN A 126 7.72 -14.31 20.53
N ASN A 127 6.43 -14.23 20.89
CA ASN A 127 6.07 -14.22 22.30
C ASN A 127 6.33 -15.61 22.89
N GLY A 128 7.39 -15.73 23.69
CA GLY A 128 7.64 -16.94 24.47
C GLY A 128 6.56 -17.15 25.54
N SER A 129 6.21 -18.42 25.76
CA SER A 129 5.57 -19.00 26.97
C SER A 129 4.05 -19.28 26.97
N CYS A 130 3.34 -19.33 25.84
CA CYS A 130 1.98 -19.89 25.84
C CYS A 130 1.70 -20.73 24.57
N PRO A 131 1.46 -22.05 24.68
CA PRO A 131 1.28 -22.94 23.51
C PRO A 131 0.04 -22.64 22.65
N ASP A 132 -0.92 -21.86 23.17
CA ASP A 132 -2.19 -21.56 22.49
C ASP A 132 -2.21 -20.23 21.71
N ARG A 133 -1.11 -19.44 21.74
CA ARG A 133 -1.00 -18.17 21.00
C ARG A 133 0.08 -18.23 19.94
N VAL A 134 -0.34 -18.35 18.68
CA VAL A 134 0.52 -18.23 17.48
C VAL A 134 0.83 -16.75 17.22
N ASP A 135 1.31 -16.02 18.22
CA ASP A 135 1.26 -14.55 18.21
C ASP A 135 2.66 -13.93 18.26
N GLY A 136 3.39 -14.07 17.15
CA GLY A 136 4.53 -13.21 16.85
C GLY A 136 4.08 -11.89 16.23
N PHE A 137 4.99 -10.93 16.11
CA PHE A 137 4.77 -9.70 15.34
C PHE A 137 6.00 -9.38 14.48
N VAL A 138 5.77 -8.62 13.41
CA VAL A 138 6.83 -8.04 12.59
C VAL A 138 7.05 -6.59 13.06
N THR A 139 8.29 -6.18 13.23
CA THR A 139 8.68 -4.79 13.50
C THR A 139 9.86 -4.40 12.62
N LEU A 140 10.19 -3.11 12.58
CA LEU A 140 11.43 -2.64 12.00
C LEU A 140 12.60 -2.79 12.98
N ASN A 141 13.81 -2.91 12.45
CA ASN A 141 15.03 -2.91 13.24
C ASN A 141 15.10 -1.65 14.12
N LEU A 142 15.44 -1.83 15.40
CA LEU A 142 15.52 -0.76 16.40
C LEU A 142 16.54 0.33 16.05
N MET A 143 17.53 0.01 15.21
CA MET A 143 18.50 1.00 14.69
C MET A 143 17.86 2.03 13.75
N LEU A 144 16.65 1.80 13.25
CA LEU A 144 15.89 2.71 12.40
C LEU A 144 15.00 3.62 13.27
N GLU A 145 15.60 4.59 13.94
CA GLU A 145 14.89 5.46 14.88
C GLU A 145 14.03 6.52 14.17
N LYS A 146 14.55 7.15 13.12
CA LYS A 146 13.89 8.29 12.47
C LYS A 146 12.91 7.84 11.40
N PRO A 147 11.77 8.55 11.22
CA PRO A 147 10.80 8.26 10.16
C PRO A 147 11.41 8.22 8.76
N GLU A 148 12.37 9.09 8.49
CA GLU A 148 13.07 9.18 7.20
C GLU A 148 13.95 7.95 6.94
N ASP A 149 14.60 7.42 7.97
CA ASP A 149 15.46 6.25 7.86
C ASP A 149 14.65 4.98 7.67
N ARG A 150 13.55 4.83 8.42
CA ARG A 150 12.54 3.79 8.19
C ARG A 150 11.98 3.84 6.77
N THR A 151 11.61 5.04 6.31
CA THR A 151 11.08 5.24 4.94
C THR A 151 12.07 4.79 3.89
N ARG A 152 13.35 5.18 4.00
CA ARG A 152 14.39 4.84 3.03
C ARG A 152 14.68 3.34 3.02
N ALA A 153 14.88 2.75 4.20
CA ALA A 153 15.16 1.33 4.35
C ALA A 153 14.04 0.45 3.78
N VAL A 154 12.78 0.79 4.08
CA VAL A 154 11.64 0.04 3.56
C VAL A 154 11.43 0.29 2.06
N ALA A 155 11.72 1.50 1.56
CA ALA A 155 11.64 1.81 0.13
C ALA A 155 12.64 0.96 -0.70
N ASP A 156 13.86 0.75 -0.19
CA ASP A 156 14.85 -0.10 -0.86
C ASP A 156 14.37 -1.55 -0.97
N VAL A 157 13.75 -2.08 0.11
CA VAL A 157 13.14 -3.41 0.08
C VAL A 157 11.99 -3.48 -0.92
N ILE A 158 11.08 -2.50 -0.90
CA ILE A 158 9.93 -2.46 -1.83
C ILE A 158 10.39 -2.39 -3.28
N LYS A 159 11.45 -1.62 -3.57
CA LYS A 159 12.03 -1.57 -4.92
C LYS A 159 12.48 -2.95 -5.37
N ILE A 160 13.23 -3.68 -4.54
CA ILE A 160 13.68 -5.05 -4.84
C ILE A 160 12.49 -5.99 -5.06
N LEU A 161 11.46 -5.91 -4.21
CA LEU A 161 10.25 -6.73 -4.35
C LEU A 161 9.42 -6.35 -5.59
N GLY A 162 9.44 -5.07 -5.98
CA GLY A 162 8.84 -4.57 -7.21
C GLY A 162 9.56 -5.08 -8.46
N ASP A 163 10.90 -5.03 -8.47
CA ASP A 163 11.74 -5.54 -9.56
C ASP A 163 11.58 -7.06 -9.73
N LYS A 164 11.34 -7.80 -8.63
CA LYS A 164 11.00 -9.24 -8.63
C LYS A 164 9.54 -9.51 -9.07
N GLY A 165 8.72 -8.49 -9.29
CA GLY A 165 7.30 -8.62 -9.64
C GLY A 165 6.38 -9.06 -8.49
N ILE A 166 6.89 -9.09 -7.26
CA ILE A 166 6.13 -9.49 -6.06
C ILE A 166 5.15 -8.38 -5.65
N ILE A 167 5.60 -7.12 -5.71
CA ILE A 167 4.77 -5.93 -5.52
C ILE A 167 4.68 -5.19 -6.86
N PRO A 168 3.70 -5.53 -7.72
CA PRO A 168 3.56 -4.87 -9.01
C PRO A 168 2.95 -3.46 -8.87
N GLY A 169 3.13 -2.65 -9.90
CA GLY A 169 2.41 -1.38 -10.05
C GLY A 169 2.90 -0.26 -9.12
N ILE A 170 4.22 -0.15 -8.92
CA ILE A 170 4.86 0.97 -8.21
C ILE A 170 4.44 2.31 -8.81
N ARG A 171 4.10 3.28 -7.96
CA ARG A 171 3.52 4.58 -8.37
C ARG A 171 4.38 5.77 -7.99
N ASN A 172 5.44 5.57 -7.21
CA ASN A 172 6.23 6.64 -6.58
C ASN A 172 5.34 7.57 -5.75
N GLU A 173 4.38 6.97 -5.05
CA GLU A 173 3.35 7.67 -4.28
C GLU A 173 3.40 7.16 -2.85
N LEU A 174 3.75 8.02 -1.91
CA LEU A 174 3.96 7.61 -0.52
C LEU A 174 2.71 7.79 0.32
N TYR A 175 2.29 6.72 0.99
CA TYR A 175 1.25 6.71 2.02
C TYR A 175 1.87 6.82 3.42
N PRO A 176 1.24 7.58 4.34
CA PRO A 176 1.69 7.64 5.72
C PRO A 176 1.37 6.35 6.47
N VAL A 177 2.35 5.79 7.18
CA VAL A 177 2.15 4.67 8.10
C VAL A 177 1.95 5.21 9.51
N LYS A 178 0.74 5.04 10.03
CA LYS A 178 0.30 5.55 11.34
C LYS A 178 -0.83 4.69 11.91
N PRO A 179 -0.98 4.63 13.25
CA PRO A 179 -1.96 3.75 13.88
C PRO A 179 -3.40 4.29 13.78
N SER A 180 -3.60 5.59 13.56
CA SER A 180 -4.91 6.21 13.37
C SER A 180 -4.81 7.49 12.54
N PHE A 181 -5.95 8.05 12.13
CA PHE A 181 -5.97 9.20 11.22
C PHE A 181 -5.27 10.44 11.79
N ASN A 182 -5.45 10.74 13.08
CA ASN A 182 -4.86 11.90 13.74
C ASN A 182 -3.52 11.61 14.42
N ALA A 183 -3.04 10.37 14.36
CA ALA A 183 -1.76 10.01 14.97
C ALA A 183 -0.57 10.54 14.14
N PRO A 184 0.59 10.76 14.80
CA PRO A 184 1.84 11.04 14.11
C PRO A 184 2.20 9.94 13.10
N VAL A 185 2.91 10.33 12.05
CA VAL A 185 3.39 9.42 11.02
C VAL A 185 4.69 8.78 11.49
N PHE A 186 4.74 7.45 11.55
CA PHE A 186 5.96 6.73 11.95
C PHE A 186 6.98 6.63 10.84
N PHE A 187 6.52 6.45 9.59
CA PHE A 187 7.31 6.49 8.36
C PHE A 187 6.35 6.51 7.16
N SER A 188 6.87 6.48 5.94
CA SER A 188 6.06 6.43 4.72
C SER A 188 6.36 5.21 3.87
N LEU A 189 5.33 4.71 3.21
CA LEU A 189 5.34 3.47 2.46
C LEU A 189 4.83 3.73 1.04
N GLU A 190 5.46 3.13 0.02
CA GLU A 190 4.94 3.15 -1.34
C GLU A 190 3.50 2.60 -1.39
N ARG A 191 2.62 3.32 -2.08
CA ARG A 191 1.18 3.03 -2.19
C ARG A 191 0.92 1.61 -2.67
N ALA A 192 1.69 1.13 -3.65
CA ALA A 192 1.56 -0.23 -4.16
C ALA A 192 1.81 -1.30 -3.08
N ALA A 193 2.65 -1.01 -2.07
CA ALA A 193 2.94 -1.92 -0.97
C ALA A 193 1.90 -1.86 0.16
N ALA A 194 1.04 -0.84 0.21
CA ALA A 194 0.08 -0.66 1.30
C ALA A 194 -0.80 -1.90 1.58
N PRO A 195 -1.35 -2.62 0.58
CA PRO A 195 -2.11 -3.84 0.81
C PRO A 195 -1.29 -5.01 1.38
N TYR A 196 0.01 -5.07 1.07
CA TYR A 196 0.90 -6.15 1.52
C TYR A 196 1.30 -6.00 2.99
N PHE A 197 1.44 -4.74 3.43
CA PHE A 197 1.67 -4.41 4.84
C PHE A 197 0.38 -4.24 5.65
N GLY A 198 -0.78 -4.28 4.98
CA GLY A 198 -2.09 -4.11 5.60
C GLY A 198 -2.22 -2.80 6.36
N ILE A 199 -1.54 -1.74 5.91
CA ILE A 199 -1.61 -0.43 6.57
C ILE A 199 -2.96 0.23 6.32
N LYS A 200 -3.33 1.16 7.20
CA LYS A 200 -4.53 1.99 7.01
C LYS A 200 -4.30 2.97 5.84
N GLY A 201 -5.06 2.81 4.77
CA GLY A 201 -5.17 3.79 3.69
C GLY A 201 -6.20 4.85 4.03
N TYR A 202 -5.90 6.11 3.71
CA TYR A 202 -6.82 7.23 3.84
C TYR A 202 -7.10 7.81 2.47
N GLY A 203 -8.30 8.34 2.28
CA GLY A 203 -8.71 8.95 1.03
C GLY A 203 -9.79 9.99 1.26
N VAL A 204 -9.99 10.82 0.25
CA VAL A 204 -11.02 11.85 0.23
C VAL A 204 -11.91 11.59 -0.97
N HIS A 205 -13.21 11.77 -0.75
CA HIS A 205 -14.25 11.55 -1.73
C HIS A 205 -15.23 12.71 -1.66
N MET A 206 -15.55 13.32 -2.81
CA MET A 206 -16.43 14.48 -2.90
C MET A 206 -17.66 14.16 -3.73
N ASN A 207 -18.84 14.37 -3.15
CA ASN A 207 -20.11 14.33 -3.86
C ASN A 207 -20.44 15.74 -4.34
N GLY A 208 -20.43 15.94 -5.66
CA GLY A 208 -20.91 17.17 -6.28
C GLY A 208 -22.33 16.98 -6.77
N TYR A 209 -23.26 17.86 -6.39
CA TYR A 209 -24.64 17.82 -6.88
C TYR A 209 -25.12 19.21 -7.30
N VAL A 210 -26.13 19.24 -8.17
CA VAL A 210 -26.82 20.47 -8.58
C VAL A 210 -28.32 20.29 -8.41
N GLU A 211 -29.03 21.39 -8.16
CA GLU A 211 -30.49 21.41 -8.15
C GLU A 211 -31.00 22.10 -9.41
N ARG A 212 -31.93 21.45 -10.11
CA ARG A 212 -32.62 21.98 -11.30
C ARG A 212 -34.10 21.61 -11.19
N ASP A 213 -34.98 22.59 -11.36
CA ASP A 213 -36.44 22.38 -11.33
C ASP A 213 -36.95 21.62 -10.08
N GLY A 214 -36.33 21.86 -8.93
CA GLY A 214 -36.66 21.19 -7.66
C GLY A 214 -36.14 19.75 -7.52
N GLN A 215 -35.37 19.26 -8.49
CA GLN A 215 -34.74 17.93 -8.48
C GLN A 215 -33.23 18.03 -8.26
N LYS A 216 -32.67 17.05 -7.52
CA LYS A 216 -31.23 16.92 -7.28
C LYS A 216 -30.59 16.00 -8.30
N PHE A 217 -29.49 16.44 -8.90
CA PHE A 217 -28.67 15.67 -9.82
C PHE A 217 -27.26 15.52 -9.24
N LEU A 218 -26.76 14.29 -9.19
CA LEU A 218 -25.41 13.99 -8.69
C LEU A 218 -24.45 13.88 -9.89
N TRP A 219 -23.29 14.54 -9.80
CA TRP A 219 -22.20 14.35 -10.74
C TRP A 219 -21.52 13.02 -10.47
N ILE A 220 -21.45 12.18 -11.51
CA ILE A 220 -20.80 10.88 -11.47
C ILE A 220 -19.64 10.89 -12.48
N GLY A 221 -18.44 10.58 -12.00
CA GLY A 221 -17.27 10.38 -12.86
C GLY A 221 -17.25 8.99 -13.45
N LYS A 222 -16.68 8.83 -14.65
CA LYS A 222 -16.33 7.51 -15.20
C LYS A 222 -14.82 7.40 -15.31
N ARG A 223 -14.24 6.42 -14.63
CA ARG A 223 -12.78 6.26 -14.56
C ARG A 223 -12.22 5.91 -15.93
N SER A 224 -11.12 6.56 -16.30
CA SER A 224 -10.37 6.22 -17.51
C SER A 224 -9.98 4.73 -17.53
N LEU A 225 -10.01 4.12 -18.72
CA LEU A 225 -9.59 2.73 -18.93
C LEU A 225 -8.10 2.51 -18.64
N SER A 226 -7.29 3.57 -18.59
CA SER A 226 -5.86 3.49 -18.25
C SER A 226 -5.56 3.43 -16.75
N LYS A 227 -6.57 3.60 -15.88
CA LYS A 227 -6.36 3.54 -14.42
C LYS A 227 -6.01 2.09 -14.01
N SER A 228 -4.98 1.95 -13.19
CA SER A 228 -4.50 0.63 -12.70
C SER A 228 -5.51 -0.12 -11.83
N THR A 229 -6.41 0.61 -11.16
CA THR A 229 -7.50 0.03 -10.36
C THR A 229 -8.84 0.50 -10.87
N TYR A 230 -9.76 -0.46 -11.01
CA TYR A 230 -11.15 -0.24 -11.41
C TYR A 230 -11.32 0.59 -12.71
N PRO A 231 -10.64 0.24 -13.81
CA PRO A 231 -10.76 0.97 -15.08
C PRO A 231 -12.21 0.93 -15.60
N GLY A 232 -12.72 2.05 -16.11
CA GLY A 232 -14.06 2.14 -16.72
C GLY A 232 -15.24 2.16 -15.73
N MET A 233 -14.99 1.98 -14.43
CA MET A 233 -16.02 2.00 -13.39
C MET A 233 -16.47 3.42 -13.08
N LEU A 234 -17.70 3.55 -12.55
CA LEU A 234 -18.20 4.83 -12.03
C LEU A 234 -17.48 5.20 -10.72
N ASP A 235 -17.36 6.49 -10.46
CA ASP A 235 -16.70 7.06 -9.28
C ASP A 235 -17.40 8.36 -8.85
N HIS A 236 -17.02 8.87 -7.70
CA HIS A 236 -17.41 10.21 -7.27
C HIS A 236 -16.82 11.29 -8.19
N LEU A 237 -17.34 12.53 -8.07
CA LEU A 237 -16.83 13.66 -8.85
C LEU A 237 -15.33 13.90 -8.59
N VAL A 238 -14.92 13.82 -7.32
CA VAL A 238 -13.50 13.82 -6.95
C VAL A 238 -13.21 12.66 -6.01
N ALA A 239 -12.20 11.84 -6.29
CA ALA A 239 -11.82 10.71 -5.44
C ALA A 239 -10.33 10.33 -5.48
N GLY A 240 -9.73 10.11 -4.32
CA GLY A 240 -8.35 9.60 -4.30
C GLY A 240 -7.73 9.46 -2.92
N GLY A 241 -6.51 8.93 -2.92
CA GLY A 241 -5.77 8.59 -1.71
C GLY A 241 -5.05 9.81 -1.12
N LEU A 242 -5.05 9.91 0.21
CA LEU A 242 -4.31 10.93 0.94
C LEU A 242 -2.83 10.52 1.00
N VAL A 243 -2.01 11.21 0.22
CA VAL A 243 -0.56 11.02 0.17
C VAL A 243 0.15 11.73 1.33
N ARG A 244 1.42 11.40 1.55
CA ARG A 244 2.28 12.03 2.55
C ARG A 244 2.26 13.56 2.40
N PHE A 245 2.03 14.27 3.51
CA PHE A 245 2.08 15.72 3.67
C PHE A 245 0.96 16.58 3.08
N LEU A 246 -0.10 16.00 2.51
CA LEU A 246 -1.23 16.78 2.03
C LEU A 246 -2.31 16.93 3.11
N LEU A 247 -2.60 18.17 3.49
CA LEU A 247 -3.81 18.50 4.23
C LEU A 247 -5.02 18.18 3.37
N VAL A 248 -6.10 17.75 4.00
CA VAL A 248 -7.36 17.41 3.31
C VAL A 248 -7.81 18.57 2.42
N SER A 249 -7.72 19.80 2.91
CA SER A 249 -8.08 21.01 2.14
C SER A 249 -7.22 21.17 0.89
N THR A 250 -5.90 21.11 1.03
CA THR A 250 -4.97 21.23 -0.10
C THR A 250 -5.14 20.11 -1.11
N TRP A 251 -5.41 18.89 -0.63
CA TRP A 251 -5.68 17.74 -1.48
C TRP A 251 -6.96 17.91 -2.28
N THR A 252 -8.06 18.35 -1.66
CA THR A 252 -9.33 18.57 -2.36
C THR A 252 -9.21 19.57 -3.50
N TRP A 253 -8.41 20.62 -3.33
CA TRP A 253 -8.17 21.61 -4.39
C TRP A 253 -7.39 20.99 -5.56
N LEU A 254 -6.25 20.36 -5.29
CA LEU A 254 -5.41 19.76 -6.34
C LEU A 254 -6.14 18.65 -7.12
N SER A 255 -6.91 17.81 -6.43
CA SER A 255 -7.63 16.72 -7.10
C SER A 255 -8.82 17.23 -7.92
N ALA A 256 -9.49 18.30 -7.50
CA ALA A 256 -10.54 18.92 -8.31
C ALA A 256 -9.98 19.52 -9.61
N ASP A 257 -8.80 20.15 -9.55
CA ASP A 257 -8.14 20.70 -10.74
C ASP A 257 -7.69 19.59 -11.70
N ASP A 258 -7.04 18.52 -11.20
CA ASP A 258 -6.58 17.40 -12.04
C ASP A 258 -7.75 16.63 -12.70
N GLU A 259 -8.83 16.37 -11.97
CA GLU A 259 -9.97 15.58 -12.48
C GLU A 259 -10.91 16.40 -13.37
N SER A 260 -11.04 17.72 -13.14
CA SER A 260 -11.78 18.58 -14.08
C SER A 260 -11.08 18.69 -15.44
N ASN A 261 -9.75 18.69 -15.46
CA ASN A 261 -8.95 18.90 -16.67
C ASN A 261 -8.64 17.61 -17.46
N SER A 262 -9.10 16.46 -16.97
CA SER A 262 -8.95 15.15 -17.63
C SER A 262 -10.26 14.62 -18.26
N SER A 263 -11.25 15.50 -18.40
CA SER A 263 -12.56 15.28 -19.05
C SER A 263 -12.49 15.43 -20.57
#